data_AF-A0A7V5VN86-F1
#
_entry.id   AF-A0A7V5VN86-F1
#
_cell.length_a   1.000
_cell.length_b   1.000
_cell.length_c   1.000
_cell.angle_alpha   90.00
_cell.angle_beta   90.00
_cell.angle_gamma   90.00
#
_symmetry.space_group_name_H-M   'P 1'
#
loop_
_entity.id
_entity.type
_entity.pdbx_description
1 polymer ?
#
loop_
_entity_poly.entity_id
_entity_poly.type
_entity_poly.pdbx_seq_one_letter_code
_entity_poly.pdbx_strand_id
1 'polypeptide(L)' 'MNPVKTLQVVLPDVLAAELEALVQKGWFRSEDELVRLALIEFVRRYRFELLERFQREDIAWALQQKPNKP' A
#
# COMPACT_ATOMS: atom_id res chain seq x y z
N MET A 1 5.47 19.95 13.43
CA MET A 1 6.14 19.07 12.45
C MET A 1 5.26 17.83 12.31
N ASN A 2 4.76 17.52 11.11
CA ASN A 2 4.01 16.26 10.92
C ASN A 2 4.99 15.09 11.14
N PRO A 3 4.58 14.02 11.85
CA PRO A 3 5.47 12.89 12.10
C PRO A 3 5.88 12.24 10.77
N VAL A 4 7.19 12.06 10.58
CA VAL A 4 7.75 11.34 9.43
C VAL A 4 7.95 9.88 9.84
N LYS A 5 7.48 8.96 8.99
CA LYS A 5 7.67 7.52 9.16
C LYS A 5 8.43 6.96 7.95
N THR A 6 9.48 6.20 8.21
CA THR A 6 10.20 5.44 7.19
C THR A 6 9.57 4.05 7.03
N LEU A 7 9.42 3.60 5.80
CA LEU A 7 8.94 2.27 5.44
C LEU A 7 10.05 1.57 4.65
N GLN A 8 10.35 0.31 5.01
CA GLN A 8 11.19 -0.57 4.19
C GLN A 8 10.28 -1.64 3.57
N VAL A 9 10.39 -1.82 2.27
CA VAL A 9 9.61 -2.79 1.50
C VAL A 9 10.53 -3.56 0.58
N VAL A 10 10.29 -4.87 0.49
CA VAL A 10 10.95 -5.72 -0.49
C VAL A 10 10.14 -5.65 -1.78
N LEU A 11 10.79 -5.30 -2.88
CA LEU A 11 10.18 -5.23 -4.20
C LEU A 11 10.77 -6.32 -5.10
N PRO A 12 9.99 -6.87 -6.05
CA PRO A 12 10.57 -7.68 -7.12
C PRO A 12 11.62 -6.87 -7.90
N ASP A 13 12.73 -7.51 -8.28
CA ASP A 13 13.84 -6.86 -8.97
C ASP A 13 13.41 -6.10 -10.22
N VAL A 14 12.46 -6.65 -10.98
CA VAL A 14 11.91 -6.02 -12.18
C VAL A 14 11.25 -4.67 -11.85
N LEU A 15 10.50 -4.61 -10.75
CA LEU A 15 9.83 -3.38 -10.33
C LEU A 15 10.83 -2.35 -9.80
N ALA A 16 11.85 -2.80 -9.07
CA ALA A 16 12.95 -1.94 -8.62
C ALA A 16 13.68 -1.31 -9.83
N ALA A 17 13.96 -2.09 -10.86
CA ALA A 17 14.59 -1.60 -12.09
C ALA A 17 13.71 -0.60 -12.85
N GLU A 18 12.39 -0.81 -12.88
CA GLU A 18 11.45 0.14 -13.49
C GLU A 18 11.43 1.49 -12.74
N LEU A 19 11.44 1.46 -11.41
CA LEU A 19 11.50 2.65 -10.56
C LEU A 19 12.77 3.46 -10.86
N GLU A 20 13.92 2.78 -10.88
CA GLU A 20 15.21 3.40 -11.17
C GLU A 20 15.21 4.02 -12.59
N ALA A 21 14.71 3.29 -13.59
CA ALA A 21 14.66 3.77 -14.97
C ALA A 21 13.79 5.04 -15.14
N LEU A 22 12.72 5.18 -14.37
CA LEU A 22 11.87 6.37 -14.39
C LEU A 22 12.58 7.59 -13.80
N VAL A 23 13.38 7.40 -12.76
CA VAL A 23 14.22 8.46 -12.17
C VAL A 23 15.35 8.84 -13.14
N GLN A 24 16.06 7.86 -13.70
CA GLN A 24 17.16 8.10 -14.66
C GLN A 24 16.70 8.86 -15.91
N LYS A 25 15.48 8.60 -16.38
CA LYS A 25 14.86 9.32 -17.50
C LYS A 25 14.36 10.72 -17.14
N GLY A 26 14.45 11.13 -15.87
CA GLY A 26 14.08 12.45 -15.38
C GLY A 26 12.59 12.68 -15.16
N TRP A 27 11.76 11.63 -15.17
CA TRP A 27 10.32 11.75 -14.88
C TRP A 27 10.06 12.05 -13.41
N PHE A 28 10.95 11.57 -12.53
CA PHE A 28 10.91 11.78 -11.10
C PHE A 28 12.30 12.17 -10.59
N ARG A 29 12.34 12.88 -9.46
CA ARG A 29 13.58 13.36 -8.84
C ARG A 29 14.25 12.29 -7.99
N SER A 30 13.46 11.37 -7.44
CA SER A 30 13.95 10.23 -6.65
C SER A 30 12.92 9.10 -6.59
N GLU A 31 13.38 7.91 -6.23
CA GLU A 31 12.50 6.76 -5.97
C GLU A 31 11.54 7.05 -4.81
N ASP A 32 12.00 7.75 -3.77
CA ASP A 32 11.17 8.17 -2.64
C ASP A 32 9.99 9.07 -3.06
N GLU A 33 10.22 9.99 -3.99
CA GLU A 33 9.15 10.84 -4.55
C GLU A 33 8.13 9.98 -5.30
N LEU A 34 8.62 9.11 -6.17
CA LEU A 34 7.82 8.23 -7.00
C LEU A 34 6.95 7.30 -6.13
N VAL A 35 7.56 6.58 -5.19
CA VAL A 35 6.88 5.65 -4.28
C VAL A 35 5.84 6.37 -3.43
N ARG A 36 6.16 7.57 -2.93
CA ARG A 36 5.22 8.39 -2.15
C ARG A 36 4.02 8.82 -2.99
N LEU A 37 4.24 9.27 -4.22
CA LEU A 37 3.15 9.66 -5.12
C LEU A 37 2.28 8.45 -5.47
N ALA A 38 2.89 7.32 -5.83
CA ALA A 38 2.19 6.08 -6.14
C ALA A 38 1.32 5.61 -4.96
N LEU A 39 1.84 5.66 -3.73
CA LEU A 39 1.10 5.30 -2.53
C LEU A 39 -0.10 6.24 -2.28
N ILE A 40 0.10 7.55 -2.45
CA ILE A 40 -0.99 8.54 -2.31
C ILE A 40 -2.09 8.27 -3.33
N GLU A 41 -1.73 8.07 -4.60
CA GLU A 41 -2.70 7.84 -5.67
C GLU A 41 -3.41 6.49 -5.52
N PHE A 42 -2.70 5.45 -5.09
CA PHE A 42 -3.29 4.15 -4.76
C PHE A 42 -4.35 4.30 -3.66
N VAL A 43 -4.00 4.91 -2.52
CA VAL A 43 -4.95 5.08 -1.40
C VAL A 43 -6.14 5.93 -1.82
N ARG A 44 -5.91 7.03 -2.55
CA ARG A 44 -7.00 7.89 -3.03
C ARG A 44 -7.96 7.15 -3.94
N ARG A 45 -7.43 6.37 -4.89
CA ARG A 45 -8.21 5.62 -5.87
C ARG A 45 -9.03 4.50 -5.24
N TYR A 46 -8.46 3.75 -4.30
CA TYR A 46 -9.05 2.53 -3.78
C TYR A 46 -9.65 2.66 -2.38
N ARG A 47 -9.70 3.86 -1.77
CA ARG A 47 -10.09 4.05 -0.37
C ARG A 47 -11.40 3.35 0.05
N PHE A 48 -12.43 3.41 -0.80
CA PHE A 48 -13.75 2.88 -0.45
C PHE A 48 -13.80 1.36 -0.60
N GLU A 49 -13.20 0.85 -1.67
CA GLU A 49 -13.08 -0.60 -1.91
C GLU A 49 -12.24 -1.27 -0.82
N LEU A 50 -11.11 -0.68 -0.45
CA LEU A 50 -10.26 -1.17 0.63
C LEU A 50 -11.00 -1.16 1.96
N LEU A 51 -11.73 -0.09 2.27
CA LEU A 51 -12.53 0.01 3.49
C LEU A 51 -13.60 -1.09 3.55
N GLU A 52 -14.35 -1.28 2.45
CA GLU A 52 -15.35 -2.34 2.39
C GLU A 52 -14.72 -3.73 2.54
N ARG A 53 -13.60 -3.98 1.86
CA ARG A 53 -12.89 -5.26 1.95
C ARG A 53 -12.43 -5.55 3.37
N PHE A 54 -11.78 -4.59 4.03
CA PHE A 54 -11.30 -4.77 5.41
C PHE A 54 -12.47 -4.99 6.38
N GLN A 55 -13.59 -4.27 6.23
CA GLN A 55 -14.78 -4.51 7.05
C GLN A 55 -15.33 -5.93 6.88
N ARG A 56 -15.37 -6.44 5.64
CA ARG A 56 -15.82 -7.81 5.36
C ARG A 56 -14.87 -8.86 5.93
N GLU A 57 -13.57 -8.65 5.82
CA GLU A 57 -12.54 -9.51 6.39
C GLU A 57 -12.65 -9.56 7.92
N ASP A 58 -12.84 -8.41 8.58
CA ASP A 58 -13.04 -8.33 10.02
C ASP A 58 -14.30 -9.08 10.48
N ILE A 59 -15.42 -8.93 9.77
CA ILE A 59 -16.67 -9.67 10.04
C ILE A 59 -16.46 -11.18 9.86
N ALA A 60 -15.84 -11.58 8.75
CA ALA A 60 -15.59 -12.99 8.45
C ALA A 60 -14.70 -13.64 9.53
N TRP A 61 -13.64 -12.93 9.94
CA TRP A 61 -12.79 -13.35 11.04
C TRP A 61 -13.61 -13.48 12.34
N ALA A 62 -14.41 -12.48 12.71
CA ALA A 62 -15.22 -12.51 13.93
C ALA A 62 -16.25 -13.66 13.95
N LEU A 63 -16.82 -14.01 12.80
CA LEU A 63 -17.72 -15.16 12.67
C LEU A 63 -16.99 -16.49 12.84
N GLN A 64 -15.74 -16.62 12.36
CA GLN A 64 -14.90 -17.81 12.59
C GLN A 64 -14.48 -17.97 14.04
N GLN A 65 -14.32 -16.85 14.78
CA GLN A 65 -13.94 -16.86 16.19
C GLN A 65 -15.10 -17.16 17.15
N LYS A 66 -16.36 -17.20 16.69
CA LYS A 66 -17.47 -17.64 17.54
C LYS A 66 -17.28 -19.13 17.85
N PRO A 67 -17.02 -19.53 19.11
CA PRO A 67 -17.12 -20.94 19.45
C PRO A 67 -18.57 -21.34 19.19
N ASN A 68 -18.77 -22.46 18.51
CA ASN A 68 -20.07 -23.13 18.45
C ASN A 68 -20.60 -23.18 19.88
N LYS A 69 -21.59 -22.34 20.18
CA LYS A 69 -22.20 -22.32 21.49
C LYS A 69 -22.97 -23.65 21.59
N PRO A 70 -22.69 -24.50 22.60
CA PRO A 70 -23.43 -25.75 22.77
C PRO A 70 -24.93 -25.48 23.00
#